data_AF-A0A7X6BJK6-F1
#
_entry.id   AF-A0A7X6BJK6-F1
#
_cell.length_a   1.000
_cell.length_b   1.000
_cell.length_c   1.000
_cell.angle_alpha   90.00
_cell.angle_beta   90.00
_cell.angle_gamma   90.00
#
_symmetry.space_group_name_H-M   'P 1'
#
loop_
_entity.id
_entity.type
_entity.pdbx_description
1 polymer ?
#
loop_
_entity_poly.entity_id
_entity_poly.type
_entity_poly.pdbx_seq_one_letter_code
_entity_poly.pdbx_strand_id
1 'polypeptide(L)'
;MDNPDNTYKEKVYDFLYRMPVGKEYLIDNLCKAGTREKFVEIVKEFMIATLSRYSYGIEFSGDYKKIRKSDITGLPDLLKKK
;
A
#
# COMPACT_ATOMS: atom_id res chain seq x y z
N MET A 1 10.77 15.27 -18.69
CA MET A 1 10.84 13.87 -19.18
C MET A 1 9.78 13.10 -18.42
N ASP A 2 8.71 12.73 -19.12
CA ASP A 2 7.62 11.95 -18.52
C ASP A 2 8.10 10.50 -18.44
N ASN A 3 8.64 10.10 -17.28
CA ASN A 3 9.02 8.71 -17.08
C ASN A 3 7.73 7.91 -16.86
N PRO A 4 7.37 6.97 -17.76
CA PRO A 4 6.14 6.17 -17.61
C PRO A 4 6.14 5.36 -16.30
N ASP A 5 7.33 5.10 -15.75
CA ASP A 5 7.54 4.48 -14.44
C ASP A 5 7.00 5.31 -13.27
N ASN A 6 7.27 6.62 -13.30
CA ASN A 6 6.85 7.53 -12.24
C ASN A 6 5.33 7.66 -12.20
N THR A 7 4.71 7.71 -13.38
CA THR A 7 3.24 7.73 -13.53
C THR A 7 2.58 6.48 -12.93
N TYR A 8 3.19 5.30 -13.03
CA TYR A 8 2.61 4.09 -12.43
C TYR A 8 2.72 4.11 -10.91
N LYS A 9 3.89 4.48 -10.37
CA LYS A 9 4.10 4.63 -8.92
C LYS A 9 3.11 5.62 -8.31
N GLU A 10 2.94 6.79 -8.92
CA GLU A 10 2.00 7.81 -8.45
C GLU A 10 0.55 7.32 -8.43
N LYS A 11 0.13 6.55 -9.45
CA LYS A 11 -1.20 5.92 -9.48
C LYS A 11 -1.41 4.91 -8.35
N VAL A 12 -0.39 4.08 -8.06
CA VAL A 12 -0.47 3.13 -6.95
C VAL A 12 -0.53 3.87 -5.62
N TYR A 13 0.27 4.93 -5.44
CA TYR A 13 0.24 5.76 -4.24
C TYR A 13 -1.13 6.42 -4.05
N ASP A 14 -1.68 7.05 -5.09
CA ASP A 14 -3.01 7.68 -5.06
C ASP A 14 -4.10 6.66 -4.72
N PHE A 15 -4.03 5.45 -5.28
CA PHE A 15 -4.91 4.35 -4.91
C PHE A 15 -4.81 4.00 -3.41
N LEU A 16 -3.60 3.84 -2.85
CA LEU A 16 -3.39 3.50 -1.44
C LEU A 16 -3.90 4.60 -0.50
N TYR A 17 -3.73 5.88 -0.87
CA TYR A 17 -4.28 7.00 -0.12
C TYR A 17 -5.81 6.95 -0.08
N ARG A 18 -6.45 6.76 -1.24
CA ARG A 18 -7.92 6.75 -1.40
C ARG A 18 -8.57 5.43 -1.00
N MET A 19 -7.78 4.38 -0.77
CA MET A 19 -8.28 3.06 -0.41
C MET A 19 -9.15 3.18 0.84
N PRO A 20 -10.41 2.71 0.79
CA PRO A 20 -11.30 2.73 1.95
C PRO A 20 -10.84 1.75 3.03
N VAL A 21 -10.98 2.16 4.28
CA VAL A 21 -10.72 1.32 5.46
C VAL A 21 -11.69 0.14 5.50
N GLY A 22 -11.21 -1.02 5.91
CA GLY A 22 -11.96 -2.28 6.02
C GLY A 22 -12.13 -3.02 4.68
N LYS A 23 -11.58 -2.52 3.58
CA LYS A 23 -11.63 -3.21 2.28
C LYS A 23 -10.36 -4.02 2.01
N GLU A 24 -10.56 -5.12 1.28
CA GLU A 24 -9.52 -6.01 0.76
C GLU A 24 -9.61 -6.06 -0.76
N TYR A 25 -8.46 -6.06 -1.43
CA TYR A 25 -8.35 -6.13 -2.88
C TYR A 25 -7.37 -7.25 -3.28
N LEU A 26 -7.72 -7.98 -4.33
CA LEU A 26 -6.80 -8.89 -4.99
C LEU A 26 -5.79 -8.08 -5.80
N ILE A 27 -4.51 -8.29 -5.56
CA ILE A 27 -3.44 -7.59 -6.28
C ILE A 27 -3.52 -7.90 -7.78
N ASP A 28 -3.90 -9.13 -8.13
CA ASP A 28 -4.10 -9.55 -9.52
C ASP A 28 -5.14 -8.69 -10.27
N ASN A 29 -6.14 -8.17 -9.54
CA ASN A 29 -7.15 -7.27 -10.11
C ASN A 29 -6.68 -5.80 -10.16
N LEU A 30 -5.67 -5.44 -9.37
CA LEU A 30 -5.14 -4.07 -9.28
C LEU A 30 -4.00 -3.83 -10.26
N CYS A 31 -3.22 -4.86 -10.59
CA CYS A 31 -2.05 -4.77 -11.46
C CYS A 31 -2.28 -5.55 -12.77
N LYS A 32 -1.55 -5.19 -13.83
CA LYS A 32 -1.56 -5.98 -15.07
C LYS A 32 -0.74 -7.26 -14.88
N ALA A 33 -1.05 -8.31 -15.64
CA ALA A 33 -0.26 -9.52 -15.69
C ALA A 33 1.23 -9.20 -15.94
N GLY A 34 2.12 -9.78 -15.13
CA GLY A 34 3.56 -9.51 -15.17
C GLY A 34 4.03 -8.23 -14.45
N THR A 35 3.12 -7.43 -13.86
CA THR A 35 3.48 -6.22 -13.09
C THR A 35 3.25 -6.35 -11.58
N ARG A 36 2.88 -7.55 -11.12
CA ARG A 36 2.57 -7.84 -9.72
C ARG A 36 3.74 -7.57 -8.79
N GLU A 37 4.93 -8.02 -9.16
CA GLU A 37 6.15 -7.84 -8.35
C GLU A 37 6.42 -6.34 -8.15
N LYS A 38 6.40 -5.59 -9.25
CA LYS A 38 6.55 -4.14 -9.23
C LYS A 38 5.48 -3.44 -8.40
N PHE A 39 4.22 -3.87 -8.47
CA PHE A 39 3.16 -3.33 -7.62
C PHE A 39 3.47 -3.56 -6.14
N VAL A 40 3.87 -4.78 -5.77
CA VAL A 40 4.23 -5.13 -4.40
C VAL A 40 5.43 -4.30 -3.92
N GLU A 41 6.44 -4.09 -4.76
CA GLU A 41 7.58 -3.23 -4.44
C GLU A 41 7.15 -1.78 -4.18
N ILE A 42 6.29 -1.21 -5.04
CA ILE A 42 5.79 0.15 -4.87
C ILE A 42 4.98 0.31 -3.57
N VAL A 43 4.14 -0.68 -3.23
CA VAL A 43 3.39 -0.66 -1.96
C VAL A 43 4.35 -0.76 -0.77
N LYS A 44 5.38 -1.60 -0.83
CA LYS A 44 6.41 -1.67 0.23
C LYS A 44 7.14 -0.33 0.37
N GLU A 45 7.53 0.29 -0.74
CA GLU A 45 8.10 1.63 -0.73
C GLU A 45 7.15 2.64 -0.11
N PHE A 46 5.85 2.58 -0.41
CA PHE A 46 4.84 3.46 0.20
C PHE A 46 4.78 3.27 1.72
N MET A 47 4.77 2.03 2.19
CA MET A 47 4.74 1.69 3.62
C MET A 47 5.95 2.23 4.38
N ILE A 48 7.13 2.26 3.73
CA ILE A 48 8.37 2.82 4.28
C ILE A 48 8.35 4.35 4.19
N ALA A 49 8.02 4.90 3.02
CA ALA A 49 8.12 6.33 2.70
C ALA A 49 7.10 7.18 3.46
N THR A 50 5.89 6.66 3.71
CA THR A 50 4.89 7.40 4.47
C THR A 50 5.28 7.58 5.92
N LEU A 51 6.23 6.79 6.46
CA LEU A 51 6.64 6.74 7.88
C LEU A 51 5.43 6.78 8.83
N SER A 52 4.27 6.35 8.33
CA SER A 52 2.99 6.56 9.00
C SER A 52 2.78 5.41 9.95
N ARG A 53 2.03 5.68 11.02
CA ARG A 53 1.67 4.67 12.01
C ARG A 53 1.10 3.45 11.31
N TYR A 54 1.58 2.28 11.71
CA TYR A 54 1.12 1.01 11.16
C TYR A 54 1.13 0.96 9.62
N SER A 55 2.09 1.62 8.97
CA SER A 55 2.18 1.69 7.51
C SER A 55 0.88 2.16 6.85
N TYR A 56 0.22 3.16 7.44
CA TYR A 56 -1.06 3.71 6.98
C TYR A 56 -2.23 2.70 7.04
N GLY A 57 -2.09 1.66 7.87
CA GLY A 57 -3.04 0.55 7.98
C GLY A 57 -2.98 -0.42 6.80
N ILE A 58 -2.00 -0.29 5.91
CA ILE A 58 -1.85 -1.14 4.75
C ILE A 58 -1.17 -2.44 5.15
N GLU A 59 -1.79 -3.57 4.81
CA GLU A 59 -1.30 -4.90 5.13
C GLU A 59 -1.45 -5.85 3.94
N PHE A 60 -0.47 -6.73 3.76
CA PHE A 60 -0.52 -7.83 2.80
C PHE A 60 -1.09 -9.10 3.44
N SER A 61 -1.76 -9.93 2.63
CA SER A 61 -1.97 -11.33 3.00
C SER A 61 -0.63 -12.07 3.05
N GLY A 62 -0.52 -13.14 3.85
CA GLY A 62 0.73 -13.92 3.98
C GLY A 62 1.25 -14.50 2.66
N ASP A 63 0.35 -14.75 1.72
CA ASP A 63 0.62 -15.20 0.34
C ASP A 63 0.86 -14.06 -0.67
N TYR A 64 0.87 -12.80 -0.22
CA TYR A 64 1.03 -11.59 -1.03
C TYR A 64 0.09 -11.51 -2.23
N LYS A 65 -1.08 -12.16 -2.22
CA LYS A 65 -2.08 -12.05 -3.29
C LYS A 65 -3.07 -10.93 -3.04
N LYS A 66 -3.14 -10.43 -1.82
CA LYS A 66 -4.13 -9.44 -1.40
C LYS A 66 -3.51 -8.33 -0.59
N ILE A 67 -4.15 -7.17 -0.65
CA ILE A 67 -3.86 -5.99 0.14
C ILE A 67 -5.14 -5.53 0.83
N ARG A 68 -5.04 -5.15 2.11
CA ARG A 68 -6.14 -4.58 2.88
C ARG A 68 -5.72 -3.30 3.59
N LYS A 69 -6.71 -2.50 3.98
CA LYS A 69 -6.51 -1.29 4.78
C LYS A 69 -7.29 -1.44 6.08
N SER A 70 -6.56 -1.62 7.17
CA SER A 70 -7.12 -1.77 8.51
C SER A 70 -7.42 -0.41 9.13
N ASP A 71 -8.40 -0.36 10.03
CA ASP A 71 -8.64 0.85 10.82
C ASP A 71 -7.55 0.97 11.88
N ILE A 72 -6.78 2.06 11.80
CA ILE A 72 -5.67 2.33 12.72
C ILE A 72 -5.94 3.54 13.61
N THR A 73 -7.16 4.11 13.55
CA THR A 73 -7.51 5.36 14.24
C THR A 73 -7.59 5.17 15.75
N GLY A 74 -8.02 3.98 16.19
CA GLY A 74 -8.08 3.59 17.60
C GLY A 74 -6.85 2.85 18.13
N LEU A 75 -5.83 2.64 17.31
CA LEU A 75 -4.64 1.87 17.73
C LEU A 75 -3.64 2.74 18.50
N PRO A 76 -2.98 2.18 19.52
CA PRO A 76 -1.98 2.91 20.28
C PRO A 76 -0.81 3.33 19.39
N ASP A 77 -0.26 4.50 19.65
CA ASP A 77 0.83 5.04 18.86
C ASP A 77 2.12 4.22 19.08
N LEU A 78 2.46 3.30 18.17
CA LEU A 78 3.71 2.53 18.26
C LEU A 78 4.96 3.37 17.98
N LEU A 79 4.80 4.58 17.43
CA LEU A 79 5.91 5.51 17.21
C LEU A 79 6.21 6.37 18.45
N LYS A 80 5.35 6.35 19.48
CA LYS A 80 5.69 6.84 20.81
C LYS A 80 6.61 5.87 21.53
N LYS A 81 7.89 5.83 21.15
CA LYS A 81 8.93 5.44 22.10
C LYS A 81 9.07 6.56 23.14
N LYS A 82 8.95 6.17 24.42
CA LYS A 82 9.33 6.99 25.59
C LYS A 82 10.77 7.49 25.46
#